data_AF-A0ABC8UK05-F1
#
_entry.id   AF-A0ABC8UK05-F1
#
_cell.length_a   1.000
_cell.length_b   1.000
_cell.length_c   1.000
_cell.angle_alpha   90.00
_cell.angle_beta   90.00
_cell.angle_gamma   90.00
#
_symmetry.space_group_name_H-M   'P 1'
#
loop_
_entity.id
_entity.type
_entity.pdbx_description
1 polymer ?
#
loop_
_entity_poly.entity_id
_entity_poly.type
_entity_poly.pdbx_seq_one_letter_code
_entity_poly.pdbx_strand_id
1 'polypeptide(L)'
;MILLHFSRLTVWKDSYEKLPSFWRNVMEMFPPLYALVRRPFTTMSIWSCGLLLVILLSGGGASSASNYLIGLGSYDITGPAADVNMMGYANIEQIASGVHFRLRARAFIVAESQSQGNRVVFVNLDACMASQIVTIKVFERLKARYGNLYNEQNVAISGIHTHAGPGGYLQYLVYIVTSLGFVRQSFDVIVDGIEKSIIQAHENLRPGSISVNGGELLDAGVNRSPSAYLNNPAAERSKYKYDVDKEMTLIKFVDDDWGPVGSFNWFATHGTSMSRTNSLISGDNKGAAARFMEDWFAKKFFNEGFERIYSNLSGTVSIPRRVSSIVSNLHEKRKLLLLVQLPNMTTEFRPGKWIV
;
A
#
# COMPACT_ATOMS: atom_id res chain seq x y z
N MET A 1 10.95 -1.56 47.00
CA MET A 1 11.11 -3.01 47.30
C MET A 1 10.66 -3.77 46.07
N ILE A 2 11.47 -4.37 45.21
CA ILE A 2 12.90 -4.71 45.20
C ILE A 2 13.47 -4.13 43.89
N LEU A 3 14.58 -3.38 44.01
CA LEU A 3 15.44 -3.00 42.90
C LEU A 3 16.20 -4.24 42.41
N LEU A 4 16.62 -4.26 41.14
CA LEU A 4 18.05 -4.38 40.84
C LEU A 4 18.35 -3.87 39.43
N HIS A 5 19.08 -2.76 39.45
CA HIS A 5 19.85 -2.15 38.38
C HIS A 5 21.21 -2.87 38.32
N PHE A 6 21.82 -3.10 37.16
CA PHE A 6 23.28 -2.99 37.03
C PHE A 6 23.72 -2.74 35.58
N SER A 7 24.79 -1.96 35.52
CA SER A 7 25.36 -1.21 34.42
C SER A 7 26.69 -1.81 33.94
N ARG A 8 27.02 -1.53 32.67
CA ARG A 8 28.35 -1.24 32.07
C ARG A 8 29.57 -2.16 32.29
N LEU A 9 30.15 -2.52 31.13
CA LEU A 9 31.57 -2.47 30.70
C LEU A 9 32.67 -3.25 31.45
N THR A 10 33.43 -3.97 30.61
CA THR A 10 34.87 -4.31 30.70
C THR A 10 35.36 -5.15 31.88
N VAL A 11 35.65 -6.43 31.63
CA VAL A 11 36.96 -7.03 31.96
C VAL A 11 37.30 -8.06 30.87
N TRP A 12 38.30 -7.71 30.05
CA TRP A 12 39.06 -8.61 29.20
C TRP A 12 40.23 -9.11 30.05
N LYS A 13 40.10 -10.31 30.61
CA LYS A 13 41.16 -11.16 31.18
C LYS A 13 40.44 -12.41 31.68
N ASP A 14 40.99 -13.58 31.38
CA ASP A 14 40.50 -14.91 31.80
C ASP A 14 39.71 -15.73 30.77
N SER A 15 40.06 -15.61 29.48
CA SER A 15 39.60 -16.55 28.44
C SER A 15 40.71 -17.02 27.49
N TYR A 16 41.96 -17.18 27.96
CA TYR A 16 43.06 -17.71 27.15
C TYR A 16 43.24 -19.24 27.25
N GLU A 17 42.61 -19.88 28.24
CA GLU A 17 42.77 -21.34 28.47
C GLU A 17 41.63 -22.21 27.93
N LYS A 18 40.64 -21.65 27.23
CA LYS A 18 39.47 -22.41 26.73
C LYS A 18 39.22 -22.29 25.22
N LEU A 19 40.27 -22.38 24.40
CA LEU A 19 40.14 -22.50 22.94
C LEU A 19 40.68 -23.85 22.41
N PRO A 20 39.95 -24.54 21.50
CA PRO A 20 40.35 -25.82 20.92
C PRO A 20 41.69 -25.76 20.17
N SER A 21 42.44 -26.86 20.22
CA SER A 21 43.83 -27.03 19.71
C SER A 21 44.07 -26.60 18.25
N PHE A 22 43.02 -26.52 17.43
CA PHE A 22 43.10 -26.07 16.04
C PHE A 22 43.51 -24.60 15.88
N TRP A 23 43.14 -23.72 16.83
CA TRP A 23 43.42 -22.28 16.74
C TRP A 23 44.78 -21.85 17.33
N ARG A 24 45.44 -22.71 18.11
CA ARG A 24 46.82 -22.44 18.59
C ARG A 24 47.85 -22.58 17.47
N ASN A 25 47.66 -23.55 16.57
CA ASN A 25 48.58 -23.80 15.45
C ASN A 25 48.53 -22.73 14.34
N VAL A 26 47.43 -21.97 14.25
CA VAL A 26 47.30 -20.86 13.27
C VAL A 26 48.03 -19.60 13.75
N MET A 27 48.21 -19.44 15.06
CA MET A 27 48.90 -18.29 15.67
C MET A 27 50.42 -18.49 15.82
N GLU A 28 50.93 -19.73 15.67
CA GLU A 28 52.38 -20.02 15.65
C GLU A 28 53.00 -19.93 14.23
N MET A 29 52.21 -19.66 13.20
CA MET A 29 52.69 -19.51 11.81
C MET A 29 53.21 -18.11 11.44
N PHE A 30 53.27 -17.16 12.39
CA PHE A 30 53.79 -15.81 12.13
C PHE A 30 54.87 -15.42 13.16
N PRO A 31 56.16 -15.28 12.77
CA PRO A 31 57.18 -14.77 13.67
C PRO A 31 57.05 -13.24 13.87
N PRO A 32 57.40 -12.71 15.05
CA PRO A 32 57.44 -11.27 15.28
C PRO A 32 58.67 -10.66 14.57
N LEU A 33 58.40 -9.87 13.52
CA LEU A 33 59.41 -9.12 12.77
C LEU A 33 59.75 -7.81 13.50
N TYR A 34 60.77 -7.85 14.36
CA TYR A 34 61.56 -6.68 14.74
C TYR A 34 63.05 -7.05 14.74
N ALA A 35 63.70 -6.94 13.58
CA ALA A 35 65.14 -6.70 13.48
C ALA A 35 65.51 -6.13 12.09
N LEU A 36 66.23 -5.03 12.17
CA LEU A 36 66.71 -4.05 11.20
C LEU A 36 67.60 -4.60 10.03
N VAL A 37 67.48 -3.97 8.85
CA VAL A 37 68.49 -3.73 7.78
C VAL A 37 68.80 -4.83 6.72
N ARG A 38 68.26 -4.68 5.48
CA ARG A 38 68.96 -4.31 4.19
C ARG A 38 68.22 -4.84 2.93
N ARG A 39 67.59 -3.92 2.17
CA ARG A 39 67.35 -3.86 0.69
C ARG A 39 66.56 -4.99 -0.04
N PRO A 40 65.97 -4.74 -1.25
CA PRO A 40 65.22 -3.58 -1.71
C PRO A 40 63.79 -3.93 -2.17
N PHE A 41 62.93 -2.91 -2.10
CA PHE A 41 61.67 -2.70 -2.81
C PHE A 41 61.44 -3.55 -4.07
N THR A 42 60.61 -4.58 -3.98
CA THR A 42 59.81 -5.10 -5.12
C THR A 42 58.66 -6.00 -4.67
N THR A 43 58.73 -6.61 -3.49
CA THR A 43 57.71 -7.57 -3.02
C THR A 43 56.52 -6.94 -2.27
N MET A 44 56.66 -5.74 -1.71
CA MET A 44 55.55 -5.07 -0.99
C MET A 44 54.42 -4.57 -1.90
N SER A 45 54.67 -4.36 -3.20
CA SER A 45 53.66 -3.88 -4.15
C SER A 45 52.63 -4.97 -4.49
N ILE A 46 53.08 -6.22 -4.59
CA ILE A 46 52.23 -7.35 -5.02
C ILE A 46 51.23 -7.76 -3.93
N TRP A 47 51.67 -7.76 -2.66
CA TRP A 47 50.79 -8.07 -1.53
C TRP A 47 49.77 -6.97 -1.24
N SER A 48 50.14 -5.71 -1.46
CA SER A 48 49.23 -4.56 -1.33
C SER A 48 48.13 -4.60 -2.39
N CYS A 49 48.48 -4.92 -3.64
CA CYS A 49 47.53 -5.10 -4.74
C CYS A 49 46.65 -6.34 -4.55
N GLY A 50 47.21 -7.45 -4.03
CA GLY A 50 46.45 -8.67 -3.73
C GLY A 50 45.42 -8.48 -2.61
N LEU A 51 45.79 -7.75 -1.54
CA LEU A 51 44.87 -7.43 -0.44
C LEU A 51 43.76 -6.46 -0.90
N LEU A 52 44.08 -5.48 -1.75
CA LEU A 52 43.10 -4.59 -2.36
C LEU A 52 42.16 -5.35 -3.32
N LEU A 53 42.67 -6.32 -4.09
CA LEU A 53 41.84 -7.17 -4.96
C LEU A 53 40.89 -8.04 -4.14
N VAL A 54 41.37 -8.61 -3.02
CA VAL A 54 40.53 -9.40 -2.11
C VAL A 54 39.50 -8.52 -1.42
N ILE A 55 39.83 -7.30 -1.00
CA ILE A 55 38.85 -6.36 -0.42
C ILE A 55 37.84 -5.88 -1.48
N LEU A 56 38.24 -5.69 -2.73
CA LEU A 56 37.36 -5.34 -3.86
C LEU A 56 36.45 -6.52 -4.28
N LEU A 57 36.94 -7.76 -4.16
CA LEU A 57 36.16 -8.99 -4.42
C LEU A 57 35.25 -9.39 -3.24
N SER A 58 35.62 -9.00 -2.01
CA SER A 58 34.83 -9.22 -0.78
C SER A 58 33.87 -8.07 -0.49
N GLY A 59 34.08 -6.91 -1.12
CA GLY A 59 33.26 -5.71 -1.06
C GLY A 59 32.06 -5.74 -2.01
N GLY A 60 31.63 -6.94 -2.42
CA GLY A 60 30.27 -7.13 -2.90
C GLY A 60 29.34 -6.77 -1.76
N GLY A 61 29.02 -5.48 -1.63
CA GLY A 61 27.91 -5.03 -0.83
C GLY A 61 26.76 -5.92 -1.22
N ALA A 62 26.28 -6.73 -0.29
CA ALA A 62 25.05 -7.47 -0.47
C ALA A 62 23.96 -6.40 -0.58
N SER A 63 23.79 -5.85 -1.79
CA SER A 63 22.51 -5.38 -2.24
C SER A 63 21.66 -6.64 -2.20
N SER A 64 21.01 -6.85 -1.06
CA SER A 64 19.88 -7.77 -1.01
C SER A 64 18.86 -7.15 -1.94
N ALA A 65 18.96 -7.48 -3.23
CA ALA A 65 17.90 -7.23 -4.18
C ALA A 65 16.61 -7.67 -3.48
N SER A 66 15.68 -6.73 -3.35
CA SER A 66 14.43 -6.99 -2.66
C SER A 66 13.76 -8.18 -3.35
N ASN A 67 13.72 -9.33 -2.67
CA ASN A 67 13.25 -10.59 -3.23
C ASN A 67 11.70 -10.64 -3.31
N TYR A 68 11.04 -9.49 -3.42
CA TYR A 68 9.59 -9.41 -3.48
C TYR A 68 9.12 -9.14 -4.90
N LEU A 69 8.01 -9.80 -5.25
CA LEU A 69 7.19 -9.46 -6.38
C LEU A 69 6.02 -8.61 -5.87
N ILE A 70 5.84 -7.45 -6.48
CA ILE A 70 4.81 -6.48 -6.13
C ILE A 70 3.79 -6.42 -7.27
N GLY A 71 2.51 -6.59 -6.92
CA GLY A 71 1.40 -6.59 -7.85
C GLY A 71 0.31 -5.64 -7.37
N LEU A 72 -0.15 -4.75 -8.26
CA LEU A 72 -1.20 -3.76 -7.95
C LEU A 72 -2.31 -3.85 -8.98
N GLY A 73 -3.56 -3.74 -8.52
CA GLY A 73 -4.75 -3.83 -9.37
C GLY A 73 -5.90 -2.98 -8.83
N SER A 74 -6.73 -2.45 -9.73
CA SER A 74 -7.89 -1.62 -9.35
C SER A 74 -9.06 -1.86 -10.29
N TYR A 75 -10.25 -2.06 -9.74
CA TYR A 75 -11.46 -2.29 -10.51
C TYR A 75 -12.66 -1.52 -9.95
N ASP A 76 -13.62 -1.18 -10.82
CA ASP A 76 -14.86 -0.49 -10.44
C ASP A 76 -15.79 -1.42 -9.64
N ILE A 77 -16.27 -0.94 -8.50
CA ILE A 77 -17.27 -1.63 -7.64
C ILE A 77 -18.53 -0.77 -7.43
N THR A 78 -18.75 0.23 -8.29
CA THR A 78 -19.92 1.12 -8.20
C THR A 78 -21.20 0.34 -8.45
N GLY A 79 -22.03 0.22 -7.42
CA GLY A 79 -23.35 -0.42 -7.51
C GLY A 79 -24.42 0.48 -8.14
N PRO A 80 -25.70 0.12 -7.96
CA PRO A 80 -26.84 0.86 -8.52
C PRO A 80 -26.83 2.32 -8.07
N ALA A 81 -26.86 3.24 -9.03
CA ALA A 81 -26.80 4.68 -8.80
C ALA A 81 -28.15 5.33 -8.51
N ALA A 82 -29.24 4.56 -8.53
CA ALA A 82 -30.60 5.00 -8.27
C ALA A 82 -31.37 3.91 -7.50
N ASP A 83 -32.39 4.32 -6.73
CA ASP A 83 -33.41 3.47 -6.10
C ASP A 83 -32.89 2.40 -5.12
N VAL A 84 -31.66 2.54 -4.66
CA VAL A 84 -31.06 1.66 -3.63
C VAL A 84 -30.62 2.48 -2.43
N ASN A 85 -30.99 2.03 -1.23
CA ASN A 85 -30.59 2.65 0.02
C ASN A 85 -29.06 2.64 0.19
N MET A 86 -28.51 3.71 0.74
CA MET A 86 -27.08 3.82 1.02
C MET A 86 -26.71 3.10 2.33
N MET A 87 -25.55 2.43 2.35
CA MET A 87 -25.07 1.71 3.53
C MET A 87 -24.33 2.64 4.49
N GLY A 88 -24.68 2.61 5.77
CA GLY A 88 -23.91 3.22 6.85
C GLY A 88 -24.77 3.95 7.87
N TYR A 89 -25.56 4.94 7.44
CA TYR A 89 -26.34 5.80 8.35
C TYR A 89 -27.62 5.17 8.91
N ALA A 90 -27.96 3.96 8.46
CA ALA A 90 -29.21 3.28 8.82
C ALA A 90 -30.46 4.19 8.63
N ASN A 91 -30.47 4.98 7.56
CA ASN A 91 -31.56 5.90 7.23
C ASN A 91 -32.31 5.37 6.01
N ILE A 92 -33.57 4.92 6.19
CA ILE A 92 -34.39 4.36 5.12
C ILE A 92 -34.63 5.36 3.96
N GLU A 93 -34.65 6.66 4.27
CA GLU A 93 -34.86 7.74 3.29
C GLU A 93 -33.60 8.08 2.48
N GLN A 94 -32.43 7.56 2.87
CA GLN A 94 -31.19 7.84 2.17
C GLN A 94 -31.04 6.91 0.95
N ILE A 95 -31.67 7.29 -0.15
CA ILE A 95 -31.67 6.54 -1.41
C ILE A 95 -30.66 7.17 -2.37
N ALA A 96 -29.86 6.34 -3.03
CA ALA A 96 -28.96 6.80 -4.10
C ALA A 96 -29.78 7.44 -5.23
N SER A 97 -29.32 8.59 -5.74
CA SER A 97 -29.93 9.30 -6.87
C SER A 97 -28.89 9.88 -7.85
N GLY A 98 -27.67 9.36 -7.81
CA GLY A 98 -26.61 9.74 -8.71
C GLY A 98 -25.23 9.28 -8.23
N VAL A 99 -24.19 9.76 -8.92
CA VAL A 99 -22.80 9.44 -8.60
C VAL A 99 -22.00 10.75 -8.52
N HIS A 100 -21.35 10.98 -7.39
CA HIS A 100 -20.35 12.03 -7.26
C HIS A 100 -19.03 11.56 -7.90
N PHE A 101 -18.52 10.42 -7.45
CA PHE A 101 -17.45 9.69 -8.15
C PHE A 101 -17.54 8.19 -7.87
N ARG A 102 -16.95 7.40 -8.76
CA ARG A 102 -17.04 5.93 -8.74
C ARG A 102 -16.21 5.31 -7.61
N LEU A 103 -16.69 4.16 -7.15
CA LEU A 103 -16.10 3.35 -6.09
C LEU A 103 -15.12 2.32 -6.68
N ARG A 104 -14.01 2.05 -5.99
CA ARG A 104 -12.99 1.09 -6.44
C ARG A 104 -12.68 0.00 -5.42
N ALA A 105 -12.39 -1.19 -5.91
CA ALA A 105 -11.61 -2.19 -5.19
C ALA A 105 -10.14 -2.05 -5.61
N ARG A 106 -9.24 -1.91 -4.64
CA ARG A 106 -7.79 -1.77 -4.86
C ARG A 106 -7.08 -2.96 -4.21
N ALA A 107 -6.42 -3.78 -5.01
CA ALA A 107 -5.69 -4.96 -4.57
C ALA A 107 -4.18 -4.71 -4.58
N PHE A 108 -3.53 -5.17 -3.51
CA PHE A 108 -2.09 -5.08 -3.27
C PHE A 108 -1.59 -6.50 -3.00
N ILE A 109 -0.72 -7.02 -3.86
CA ILE A 109 -0.11 -8.33 -3.73
C ILE A 109 1.38 -8.15 -3.48
N VAL A 110 1.86 -8.82 -2.45
CA VAL A 110 3.29 -8.97 -2.17
C VAL A 110 3.57 -10.46 -2.13
N ALA A 111 4.51 -10.92 -2.93
CA ALA A 111 4.92 -12.31 -2.97
C ALA A 111 6.44 -12.43 -2.86
N GLU A 112 6.94 -13.51 -2.29
CA GLU A 112 8.34 -13.89 -2.42
C GLU A 112 8.66 -14.25 -3.89
N SER A 113 9.89 -13.98 -4.33
CA SER A 113 10.34 -14.18 -5.72
C SER A 113 10.43 -15.65 -6.16
N GLN A 114 10.40 -16.58 -5.21
CA GLN A 114 10.42 -18.01 -5.50
C GLN A 114 9.08 -18.47 -6.06
N SER A 115 9.09 -19.43 -6.99
CA SER A 115 7.89 -19.91 -7.68
C SER A 115 6.82 -20.53 -6.76
N GLN A 116 7.20 -20.96 -5.55
CA GLN A 116 6.29 -21.42 -4.48
C GLN A 116 6.35 -20.55 -3.23
N GLY A 117 6.89 -19.34 -3.35
CA GLY A 117 7.05 -18.42 -2.24
C GLY A 117 5.71 -17.95 -1.66
N ASN A 118 5.76 -17.57 -0.38
CA ASN A 118 4.61 -17.02 0.31
C ASN A 118 4.11 -15.75 -0.38
N ARG A 119 2.81 -15.52 -0.30
CA ARG A 119 2.19 -14.29 -0.81
C ARG A 119 1.11 -13.81 0.12
N VAL A 120 0.89 -12.52 0.14
CA VAL A 120 -0.22 -11.86 0.82
C VAL A 120 -0.96 -10.94 -0.14
N VAL A 121 -2.27 -10.88 0.02
CA VAL A 121 -3.16 -10.01 -0.75
C VAL A 121 -3.97 -9.16 0.23
N PHE A 122 -3.92 -7.86 0.05
CA PHE A 122 -4.83 -6.94 0.73
C PHE A 122 -5.71 -6.26 -0.31
N VAL A 123 -7.03 -6.30 -0.12
CA VAL A 123 -8.00 -5.60 -0.96
C VAL A 123 -8.72 -4.55 -0.14
N ASN A 124 -8.61 -3.29 -0.57
CA ASN A 124 -9.31 -2.17 0.04
C ASN A 124 -10.47 -1.72 -0.86
N LEU A 125 -11.67 -1.65 -0.29
CA LEU A 125 -12.89 -1.33 -1.00
C LEU A 125 -13.35 0.07 -0.64
N ASP A 126 -13.72 0.86 -1.64
CA ASP A 126 -14.56 2.05 -1.45
C ASP A 126 -16.00 1.62 -1.09
N ALA A 127 -16.17 0.97 0.06
CA ALA A 127 -17.42 0.47 0.59
C ALA A 127 -17.51 0.70 2.12
N CYS A 128 -18.71 0.57 2.68
CA CYS A 128 -18.94 0.76 4.12
C CYS A 128 -18.25 -0.33 4.95
N MET A 129 -18.30 -1.59 4.53
CA MET A 129 -17.61 -2.68 5.22
C MET A 129 -17.29 -3.80 4.24
N ALA A 130 -16.37 -4.69 4.64
CA ALA A 130 -16.30 -6.01 4.02
C ALA A 130 -17.54 -6.82 4.40
N SER A 131 -17.84 -7.87 3.62
CA SER A 131 -19.05 -8.68 3.79
C SER A 131 -18.68 -10.16 3.80
N GLN A 132 -19.21 -10.92 4.76
CA GLN A 132 -18.93 -12.35 4.87
C GLN A 132 -19.35 -13.11 3.59
N ILE A 133 -20.56 -12.88 3.08
CA ILE A 133 -21.04 -13.54 1.86
C ILE A 133 -20.23 -13.14 0.63
N VAL A 134 -19.77 -11.89 0.57
CA VAL A 134 -18.87 -11.42 -0.50
C VAL A 134 -17.53 -12.16 -0.40
N THR A 135 -16.92 -12.22 0.78
CA THR A 135 -15.65 -12.91 1.02
C THR A 135 -15.74 -14.39 0.66
N ILE A 136 -16.79 -15.09 1.09
CA ILE A 136 -17.02 -16.51 0.73
C ILE A 136 -17.09 -16.66 -0.79
N LYS A 137 -17.87 -15.80 -1.47
CA LYS A 137 -18.02 -15.90 -2.93
C LYS A 137 -16.74 -15.57 -3.69
N VAL A 138 -15.96 -14.61 -3.20
CA VAL A 138 -14.64 -14.28 -3.76
C VAL A 138 -13.69 -15.49 -3.62
N PHE A 139 -13.62 -16.13 -2.45
CA PHE A 139 -12.79 -17.32 -2.26
C PHE A 139 -13.22 -18.49 -3.14
N GLU A 140 -14.52 -18.72 -3.34
CA GLU A 140 -15.02 -19.72 -4.28
C GLU A 140 -14.46 -19.48 -5.70
N ARG A 141 -14.51 -18.23 -6.18
CA ARG A 141 -14.02 -17.87 -7.52
C ARG A 141 -12.49 -17.91 -7.63
N LEU A 142 -11.79 -17.41 -6.62
CA LEU A 142 -10.33 -17.46 -6.58
C LEU A 142 -9.83 -18.92 -6.53
N LYS A 143 -10.51 -19.78 -5.78
CA LYS A 143 -10.18 -21.21 -5.72
C LYS A 143 -10.41 -21.91 -7.06
N ALA A 144 -11.51 -21.61 -7.74
CA ALA A 144 -11.77 -22.13 -9.09
C ALA A 144 -10.71 -21.69 -10.11
N ARG A 145 -10.16 -20.48 -9.96
CA ARG A 145 -9.18 -19.91 -10.90
C ARG A 145 -7.73 -20.27 -10.59
N TYR A 146 -7.34 -20.23 -9.32
CA TYR A 146 -5.95 -20.29 -8.86
C TYR A 146 -5.67 -21.45 -7.90
N GLY A 147 -6.64 -22.36 -7.68
CA GLY A 147 -6.50 -23.43 -6.69
C GLY A 147 -6.31 -22.86 -5.28
N ASN A 148 -5.33 -23.36 -4.53
CA ASN A 148 -5.10 -22.93 -3.14
C ASN A 148 -4.19 -21.69 -3.02
N LEU A 149 -3.82 -21.05 -4.13
CA LEU A 149 -2.87 -19.94 -4.15
C LEU A 149 -3.33 -18.72 -3.32
N TYR A 150 -4.65 -18.47 -3.36
CA TYR A 150 -5.32 -17.40 -2.63
C TYR A 150 -6.40 -18.01 -1.74
N ASN A 151 -6.24 -17.89 -0.44
CA ASN A 151 -7.07 -18.52 0.57
C ASN A 151 -7.20 -17.62 1.82
N GLU A 152 -7.94 -18.09 2.80
CA GLU A 152 -8.30 -17.36 4.01
C GLU A 152 -7.09 -16.96 4.87
N GLN A 153 -5.94 -17.62 4.70
CA GLN A 153 -4.72 -17.32 5.44
C GLN A 153 -3.95 -16.15 4.84
N ASN A 154 -4.18 -15.81 3.57
CA ASN A 154 -3.36 -14.85 2.86
C ASN A 154 -4.11 -13.77 2.07
N VAL A 155 -5.43 -13.75 2.11
CA VAL A 155 -6.25 -12.67 1.53
C VAL A 155 -7.03 -11.95 2.61
N ALA A 156 -6.82 -10.64 2.72
CA ALA A 156 -7.60 -9.73 3.55
C ALA A 156 -8.43 -8.79 2.68
N ILE A 157 -9.69 -8.58 3.05
CA ILE A 157 -10.61 -7.65 2.37
C ILE A 157 -11.13 -6.66 3.41
N SER A 158 -10.98 -5.37 3.15
CA SER A 158 -11.38 -4.29 4.06
C SER A 158 -12.18 -3.22 3.31
N GLY A 159 -13.19 -2.65 3.95
CA GLY A 159 -13.86 -1.43 3.47
C GLY A 159 -13.23 -0.19 4.08
N ILE A 160 -13.18 0.92 3.34
CA ILE A 160 -12.75 2.23 3.87
C ILE A 160 -13.77 2.87 4.82
N HIS A 161 -14.94 2.25 4.98
CA HIS A 161 -16.04 2.75 5.78
C HIS A 161 -16.65 4.05 5.26
N THR A 162 -16.82 4.17 3.94
CA THR A 162 -17.69 5.20 3.34
C THR A 162 -19.15 4.90 3.65
N HIS A 163 -19.89 5.92 4.11
CA HIS A 163 -21.35 5.87 4.30
C HIS A 163 -22.12 6.33 3.05
N ALA A 164 -21.41 6.54 1.94
CA ALA A 164 -21.97 7.03 0.67
C ALA A 164 -21.88 6.00 -0.46
N GLY A 165 -21.93 4.70 -0.15
CA GLY A 165 -22.05 3.61 -1.13
C GLY A 165 -23.41 2.90 -1.07
N PRO A 166 -23.86 2.25 -2.15
CA PRO A 166 -25.13 1.50 -2.16
C PRO A 166 -25.06 0.28 -1.23
N GLY A 167 -26.15 0.00 -0.51
CA GLY A 167 -26.30 -1.12 0.42
C GLY A 167 -26.79 -2.41 -0.23
N GLY A 168 -27.32 -3.31 0.59
CA GLY A 168 -27.93 -4.57 0.15
C GLY A 168 -26.96 -5.69 -0.24
N TYR A 169 -25.67 -5.60 0.10
CA TYR A 169 -24.65 -6.63 -0.21
C TYR A 169 -24.22 -7.49 1.01
N LEU A 170 -24.90 -7.33 2.14
CA LEU A 170 -24.67 -8.08 3.38
C LEU A 170 -25.73 -9.17 3.55
N GLN A 171 -25.40 -10.26 4.26
CA GLN A 171 -26.30 -11.42 4.39
C GLN A 171 -27.24 -11.35 5.61
N TYR A 172 -26.86 -10.63 6.66
CA TYR A 172 -27.60 -10.63 7.92
C TYR A 172 -28.69 -9.57 7.91
N LEU A 173 -29.88 -9.96 8.39
CA LEU A 173 -31.08 -9.12 8.43
C LEU A 173 -30.79 -7.71 8.97
N VAL A 174 -30.07 -7.63 10.10
CA VAL A 174 -29.75 -6.36 10.79
C VAL A 174 -29.10 -5.33 9.86
N TYR A 175 -28.32 -5.76 8.87
CA TYR A 175 -27.62 -4.86 7.95
C TYR A 175 -28.39 -4.54 6.67
N ILE A 176 -29.47 -5.27 6.36
CA ILE A 176 -30.25 -5.12 5.13
C ILE A 176 -31.67 -4.58 5.37
N VAL A 177 -32.04 -4.30 6.63
CA VAL A 177 -33.36 -3.73 6.94
C VAL A 177 -33.59 -2.43 6.17
N THR A 178 -32.61 -1.52 6.14
CA THR A 178 -32.79 -0.21 5.47
C THR A 178 -32.68 -0.30 3.96
N SER A 179 -31.99 -1.32 3.42
CA SER A 179 -31.99 -1.62 1.99
C SER A 179 -33.19 -2.44 1.53
N LEU A 180 -34.15 -2.71 2.43
CA LEU A 180 -35.36 -3.49 2.16
C LEU A 180 -35.06 -4.89 1.61
N GLY A 181 -33.92 -5.45 2.04
CA GLY A 181 -33.45 -6.76 1.61
C GLY A 181 -32.14 -6.74 0.83
N PHE A 182 -31.87 -7.86 0.17
CA PHE A 182 -30.64 -8.12 -0.55
C PHE A 182 -30.71 -7.59 -1.99
N VAL A 183 -29.76 -6.73 -2.35
CA VAL A 183 -29.67 -6.11 -3.68
C VAL A 183 -28.59 -6.83 -4.46
N ARG A 184 -29.01 -7.75 -5.33
CA ARG A 184 -28.11 -8.63 -6.09
C ARG A 184 -27.08 -7.86 -6.93
N GLN A 185 -27.50 -6.74 -7.52
CA GLN A 185 -26.61 -5.87 -8.30
C GLN A 185 -25.46 -5.30 -7.46
N SER A 186 -25.74 -4.81 -6.24
CA SER A 186 -24.70 -4.32 -5.32
C SER A 186 -23.73 -5.45 -4.93
N PHE A 187 -24.25 -6.64 -4.66
CA PHE A 187 -23.43 -7.80 -4.32
C PHE A 187 -22.52 -8.23 -5.48
N ASP A 188 -23.09 -8.43 -6.68
CA ASP A 188 -22.35 -8.96 -7.82
C ASP A 188 -21.22 -8.02 -8.25
N VAL A 189 -21.44 -6.70 -8.30
CA VAL A 189 -20.38 -5.76 -8.69
C VAL A 189 -19.22 -5.72 -7.69
N ILE A 190 -19.49 -5.89 -6.38
CA ILE A 190 -18.44 -5.93 -5.37
C ILE A 190 -17.63 -7.22 -5.50
N VAL A 191 -18.29 -8.39 -5.62
CA VAL A 191 -17.60 -9.68 -5.83
C VAL A 191 -16.76 -9.65 -7.10
N ASP A 192 -17.35 -9.19 -8.22
CA ASP A 192 -16.69 -9.09 -9.52
C ASP A 192 -15.49 -8.14 -9.46
N GLY A 193 -15.64 -6.97 -8.83
CA GLY A 193 -14.57 -6.00 -8.77
C GLY A 193 -13.42 -6.43 -7.85
N ILE A 194 -13.71 -7.13 -6.75
CA ILE A 194 -12.66 -7.74 -5.91
C ILE A 194 -11.88 -8.77 -6.73
N GLU A 195 -12.56 -9.75 -7.34
CA GLU A 195 -11.91 -10.79 -8.15
C GLU A 195 -11.04 -10.16 -9.25
N LYS A 196 -11.59 -9.21 -10.01
CA LYS A 196 -10.88 -8.57 -11.12
C LYS A 196 -9.71 -7.69 -10.65
N SER A 197 -9.83 -7.02 -9.50
CA SER A 197 -8.70 -6.27 -8.93
C SER A 197 -7.54 -7.20 -8.53
N ILE A 198 -7.83 -8.38 -7.96
CA ILE A 198 -6.82 -9.40 -7.64
C ILE A 198 -6.21 -9.98 -8.90
N ILE A 199 -7.00 -10.29 -9.93
CA ILE A 199 -6.50 -10.76 -11.23
C ILE A 199 -5.53 -9.73 -11.82
N GLN A 200 -5.92 -8.45 -11.88
CA GLN A 200 -5.03 -7.40 -12.38
C GLN A 200 -3.74 -7.30 -11.56
N ALA A 201 -3.84 -7.37 -10.23
CA ALA A 201 -2.67 -7.32 -9.37
C ALA A 201 -1.74 -8.53 -9.59
N HIS A 202 -2.30 -9.73 -9.75
CA HIS A 202 -1.56 -10.95 -10.04
C HIS A 202 -0.81 -10.86 -11.37
N GLU A 203 -1.49 -10.43 -12.43
CA GLU A 203 -0.91 -10.26 -13.77
C GLU A 203 0.15 -9.15 -13.82
N ASN A 204 0.17 -8.25 -12.83
CA ASN A 204 1.11 -7.14 -12.72
C ASN A 204 2.31 -7.42 -11.80
N LEU A 205 2.43 -8.62 -11.23
CA LEU A 205 3.52 -9.00 -10.32
C LEU A 205 4.90 -8.80 -10.97
N ARG A 206 5.73 -7.95 -10.36
CA ARG A 206 7.07 -7.60 -10.83
C ARG A 206 8.07 -7.43 -9.68
N PRO A 207 9.37 -7.67 -9.91
CA PRO A 207 10.40 -7.39 -8.90
C PRO A 207 10.30 -5.96 -8.38
N GLY A 208 10.36 -5.83 -7.05
CA GLY A 208 10.19 -4.55 -6.40
C GLY A 208 10.46 -4.60 -4.92
N SER A 209 10.32 -3.44 -4.27
CA SER A 209 10.53 -3.26 -2.84
C SER A 209 9.37 -2.52 -2.18
N ILE A 210 9.31 -2.67 -0.86
CA ILE A 210 8.33 -2.03 0.00
C ILE A 210 9.06 -1.19 1.03
N SER A 211 8.56 0.02 1.28
CA SER A 211 9.02 0.85 2.38
C SER A 211 7.84 1.27 3.24
N VAL A 212 8.06 1.37 4.55
CA VAL A 212 7.06 1.81 5.52
C VAL A 212 7.50 3.14 6.09
N ASN A 213 6.57 4.06 6.24
CA ASN A 213 6.80 5.33 6.92
C ASN A 213 5.61 5.69 7.82
N GLY A 214 5.85 6.48 8.85
CA GLY A 214 4.84 6.95 9.79
C GLY A 214 4.90 8.47 9.95
N GLY A 215 3.77 9.11 10.21
CA GLY A 215 3.71 10.53 10.49
C GLY A 215 2.45 10.93 11.25
N GLU A 216 2.52 12.05 11.98
CA GLU A 216 1.37 12.62 12.69
C GLU A 216 0.53 13.45 11.71
N LEU A 217 -0.75 13.09 11.55
CA LEU A 217 -1.73 13.86 10.79
C LEU A 217 -2.72 14.54 11.74
N LEU A 218 -2.56 15.86 11.89
CA LEU A 218 -3.42 16.68 12.71
C LEU A 218 -4.70 17.09 11.95
N ASP A 219 -5.73 17.47 12.72
CA ASP A 219 -6.97 18.08 12.21
C ASP A 219 -7.79 17.27 11.17
N ALA A 220 -7.50 15.97 11.00
CA ALA A 220 -8.23 15.07 10.11
C ALA A 220 -9.32 14.21 10.80
N GLY A 221 -9.71 14.60 12.02
CA GLY A 221 -10.74 13.92 12.80
C GLY A 221 -10.77 14.32 14.28
N VAL A 222 -11.90 14.02 14.94
CA VAL A 222 -12.16 14.28 16.36
C VAL A 222 -12.75 13.04 17.04
N ASN A 223 -12.61 12.94 18.37
CA ASN A 223 -13.27 11.90 19.14
C ASN A 223 -14.76 12.21 19.27
N ARG A 224 -15.63 11.34 18.75
CA ARG A 224 -17.09 11.51 18.82
C ARG A 224 -17.70 11.08 20.16
N SER A 225 -16.92 10.44 21.03
CA SER A 225 -17.35 9.94 22.34
C SER A 225 -16.28 10.21 23.43
N PRO A 226 -15.88 11.46 23.67
CA PRO A 226 -14.79 11.78 24.60
C PRO A 226 -15.12 11.36 26.05
N SER A 227 -16.38 11.42 26.46
CA SER A 227 -16.82 10.94 27.79
C SER A 227 -16.56 9.44 27.99
N ALA A 228 -16.76 8.63 26.94
CA ALA A 228 -16.46 7.20 27.00
C ALA A 228 -14.95 6.95 27.05
N TYR A 229 -14.15 7.73 26.32
CA TYR A 229 -12.69 7.65 26.40
C TYR A 229 -12.19 7.94 27.82
N LEU A 230 -12.78 8.91 28.54
CA LEU A 230 -12.41 9.24 29.92
C LEU A 230 -12.64 8.10 30.93
N ASN A 231 -13.48 7.11 30.60
CA ASN A 231 -13.68 5.92 31.42
C ASN A 231 -12.52 4.92 31.33
N ASN A 232 -11.61 5.06 30.36
CA ASN A 232 -10.38 4.26 30.33
C ASN A 232 -9.49 4.61 31.54
N PRO A 233 -8.78 3.62 32.13
CA PRO A 233 -7.89 3.85 33.26
C PRO A 233 -6.94 5.02 33.04
N ALA A 234 -6.79 5.89 34.05
CA ALA A 234 -5.94 7.08 33.93
C ALA A 234 -4.49 6.74 33.53
N ALA A 235 -3.95 5.63 34.06
CA ALA A 235 -2.61 5.14 33.74
C ALA A 235 -2.46 4.64 32.28
N GLU A 236 -3.55 4.26 31.63
CA GLU A 236 -3.55 3.93 30.20
C GLU A 236 -3.61 5.21 29.36
N ARG A 237 -4.55 6.11 29.68
CA ARG A 237 -4.70 7.39 28.95
C ARG A 237 -3.44 8.25 28.98
N SER A 238 -2.69 8.23 30.07
CA SER A 238 -1.42 8.98 30.19
C SER A 238 -0.32 8.48 29.25
N LYS A 239 -0.49 7.34 28.57
CA LYS A 239 0.44 6.84 27.55
C LYS A 239 0.26 7.51 26.19
N TYR A 240 -0.84 8.22 25.98
CA TYR A 240 -1.22 8.80 24.69
C TYR A 240 -1.32 10.32 24.79
N LYS A 241 -0.84 11.03 23.76
CA LYS A 241 -0.88 12.50 23.69
C LYS A 241 -2.29 13.03 23.36
N TYR A 242 -3.09 12.26 22.63
CA TYR A 242 -4.41 12.64 22.15
C TYR A 242 -5.45 11.57 22.50
N ASP A 243 -6.72 11.91 22.43
CA ASP A 243 -7.87 11.00 22.58
C ASP A 243 -8.35 10.40 21.24
N VAL A 244 -7.57 10.62 20.18
CA VAL A 244 -7.72 10.05 18.86
C VAL A 244 -6.35 9.61 18.37
N ASP A 245 -6.32 8.56 17.55
CA ASP A 245 -5.08 8.17 16.88
C ASP A 245 -4.74 9.19 15.77
N LYS A 246 -3.56 9.81 15.90
CA LYS A 246 -3.05 10.79 14.94
C LYS A 246 -1.96 10.19 14.04
N GLU A 247 -1.55 8.95 14.26
CA GLU A 247 -0.53 8.30 13.44
C GLU A 247 -1.14 7.82 12.11
N MET A 248 -0.53 8.25 11.00
CA MET A 248 -0.76 7.67 9.69
C MET A 248 0.43 6.80 9.33
N THR A 249 0.17 5.53 9.02
CA THR A 249 1.17 4.61 8.48
C THR A 249 0.99 4.48 6.98
N LEU A 250 2.07 4.72 6.23
CA LEU A 250 2.13 4.59 4.78
C LEU A 250 3.01 3.39 4.42
N ILE A 251 2.49 2.52 3.54
CA ILE A 251 3.28 1.52 2.82
C ILE A 251 3.44 2.00 1.37
N LYS A 252 4.69 2.17 0.94
CA LYS A 252 5.04 2.53 -0.44
C LYS A 252 5.51 1.31 -1.19
N PHE A 253 4.97 1.13 -2.38
CA PHE A 253 5.32 0.07 -3.32
C PHE A 253 6.20 0.65 -4.43
N VAL A 254 7.35 0.04 -4.66
CA VAL A 254 8.34 0.44 -5.65
C VAL A 254 8.63 -0.76 -6.53
N ASP A 255 8.55 -0.56 -7.84
CA ASP A 255 9.02 -1.49 -8.85
C ASP A 255 10.48 -1.15 -9.20
N ASP A 256 11.30 -2.16 -9.44
CA ASP A 256 12.73 -2.00 -9.66
C ASP A 256 13.05 -1.25 -10.97
N ASP A 257 12.23 -1.41 -12.01
CA ASP A 257 12.39 -0.76 -13.32
C ASP A 257 11.64 0.56 -13.39
N TRP A 258 10.46 0.63 -12.77
CA TRP A 258 9.49 1.73 -12.96
C TRP A 258 9.47 2.72 -11.79
N GLY A 259 10.15 2.43 -10.69
CA GLY A 259 10.15 3.25 -9.49
C GLY A 259 8.82 3.15 -8.73
N PRO A 260 8.36 4.21 -8.05
CA PRO A 260 7.14 4.14 -7.25
C PRO A 260 5.93 3.74 -8.09
N VAL A 261 5.18 2.72 -7.68
CA VAL A 261 3.99 2.20 -8.41
C VAL A 261 2.69 2.29 -7.61
N GLY A 262 2.77 2.52 -6.30
CA GLY A 262 1.58 2.69 -5.48
C GLY A 262 1.89 2.96 -4.02
N SER A 263 0.83 3.21 -3.24
CA SER A 263 0.90 3.35 -1.80
C SER A 263 -0.39 2.91 -1.13
N PHE A 264 -0.28 2.43 0.10
CA PHE A 264 -1.40 2.13 0.98
C PHE A 264 -1.25 2.94 2.28
N ASN A 265 -2.34 3.56 2.77
CA ASN A 265 -2.32 4.39 3.97
C ASN A 265 -3.34 3.90 5.02
N TRP A 266 -2.87 3.68 6.24
CA TRP A 266 -3.70 3.48 7.43
C TRP A 266 -3.79 4.78 8.22
N PHE A 267 -5.01 5.24 8.48
CA PHE A 267 -5.29 6.37 9.35
C PHE A 267 -6.72 6.28 9.90
N ALA A 268 -6.92 6.51 11.18
CA ALA A 268 -8.21 6.33 11.85
C ALA A 268 -9.13 7.55 11.67
N THR A 269 -10.07 7.46 10.71
CA THR A 269 -11.17 8.42 10.58
C THR A 269 -12.37 7.75 9.90
N HIS A 270 -13.58 8.19 10.21
CA HIS A 270 -14.81 7.65 9.61
C HIS A 270 -15.01 8.23 8.20
N GLY A 271 -15.48 7.42 7.24
CA GLY A 271 -15.92 7.90 5.93
C GLY A 271 -17.33 8.48 5.98
N THR A 272 -17.49 9.57 6.74
CA THR A 272 -18.77 10.27 6.98
C THR A 272 -18.69 11.78 6.74
N SER A 273 -17.80 12.24 5.85
CA SER A 273 -17.80 13.64 5.40
C SER A 273 -19.05 13.95 4.58
N MET A 274 -19.54 13.00 3.78
CA MET A 274 -20.84 13.06 3.13
C MET A 274 -21.92 12.68 4.15
N SER A 275 -22.80 13.62 4.50
CA SER A 275 -23.81 13.43 5.55
C SER A 275 -24.95 12.46 5.15
N ARG A 276 -25.81 12.11 6.11
CA ARG A 276 -27.02 11.29 5.90
C ARG A 276 -28.04 11.86 4.88
N THR A 277 -27.89 13.12 4.47
CA THR A 277 -28.75 13.77 3.47
C THR A 277 -28.15 13.73 2.06
N ASN A 278 -26.91 13.25 1.92
CA ASN A 278 -26.32 13.00 0.61
C ASN A 278 -27.00 11.79 -0.04
N SER A 279 -27.30 11.92 -1.33
CA SER A 279 -27.85 10.86 -2.18
C SER A 279 -26.91 10.47 -3.34
N LEU A 280 -25.70 11.03 -3.42
CA LEU A 280 -24.75 10.72 -4.48
C LEU A 280 -23.74 9.67 -4.03
N ILE A 281 -23.49 8.65 -4.86
CA ILE A 281 -22.46 7.65 -4.59
C ILE A 281 -21.08 8.32 -4.51
N SER A 282 -20.33 8.01 -3.44
CA SER A 282 -19.01 8.56 -3.18
C SER A 282 -18.17 7.64 -2.30
N GLY A 283 -16.86 7.62 -2.55
CA GLY A 283 -15.87 7.04 -1.64
C GLY A 283 -15.57 7.89 -0.39
N ASP A 284 -16.30 9.01 -0.20
CA ASP A 284 -16.13 9.92 0.93
C ASP A 284 -14.69 10.48 1.03
N ASN A 285 -14.22 10.87 2.21
CA ASN A 285 -12.90 11.45 2.44
C ASN A 285 -11.75 10.51 2.05
N LYS A 286 -11.81 9.22 2.42
CA LYS A 286 -10.76 8.23 2.11
C LYS A 286 -10.71 7.88 0.63
N GLY A 287 -11.85 7.75 -0.02
CA GLY A 287 -11.93 7.54 -1.47
C GLY A 287 -11.47 8.77 -2.25
N ALA A 288 -11.79 9.98 -1.75
CA ALA A 288 -11.27 11.23 -2.33
C ALA A 288 -9.74 11.31 -2.20
N ALA A 289 -9.18 11.03 -1.02
CA ALA A 289 -7.73 10.98 -0.81
C ALA A 289 -7.04 9.98 -1.75
N ALA A 290 -7.59 8.77 -1.90
CA ALA A 290 -7.07 7.78 -2.83
C ALA A 290 -7.13 8.29 -4.29
N ARG A 291 -8.27 8.86 -4.70
CA ARG A 291 -8.43 9.44 -6.04
C ARG A 291 -7.45 10.58 -6.30
N PHE A 292 -7.26 11.49 -5.34
CA PHE A 292 -6.32 12.61 -5.49
C PHE A 292 -4.89 12.12 -5.67
N MET A 293 -4.48 11.09 -4.92
CA MET A 293 -3.17 10.46 -5.07
C MET A 293 -3.03 9.81 -6.46
N GLU A 294 -4.03 9.05 -6.90
CA GLU A 294 -4.05 8.40 -8.22
C GLU A 294 -4.00 9.42 -9.37
N ASP A 295 -4.79 10.48 -9.29
CA ASP A 295 -4.86 11.55 -10.29
C ASP A 295 -3.55 12.36 -10.33
N TRP A 296 -2.98 12.69 -9.16
CA TRP A 296 -1.68 13.37 -9.05
C TRP A 296 -0.56 12.53 -9.67
N PHE A 297 -0.52 11.25 -9.33
CA PHE A 297 0.46 10.31 -9.85
C PHE A 297 0.35 10.19 -11.37
N ALA A 298 -0.86 9.99 -11.90
CA ALA A 298 -1.08 9.91 -13.35
C ALA A 298 -0.58 11.17 -14.07
N LYS A 299 -0.91 12.37 -13.58
CA LYS A 299 -0.45 13.64 -14.17
C LYS A 299 1.07 13.76 -14.20
N LYS A 300 1.75 13.38 -13.12
CA LYS A 300 3.21 13.42 -13.05
C LYS A 300 3.85 12.52 -14.11
N PHE A 301 3.37 11.28 -14.24
CA PHE A 301 3.86 10.34 -15.24
C PHE A 301 3.56 10.79 -16.68
N PHE A 302 2.40 11.41 -16.93
CA PHE A 302 2.10 11.97 -18.25
C PHE A 302 3.08 13.09 -18.61
N ASN A 303 3.38 14.00 -17.68
CA ASN A 303 4.29 15.11 -17.93
C ASN A 303 5.73 14.62 -18.12
N GLU A 304 6.22 13.72 -17.25
CA GLU A 304 7.57 13.15 -17.37
C GLU A 304 7.72 12.24 -18.60
N GLY A 305 6.67 11.49 -18.95
CA GLY A 305 6.63 10.66 -20.15
C GLY A 305 6.60 11.48 -21.45
N PHE A 306 5.93 12.63 -21.45
CA PHE A 306 5.95 13.57 -22.58
C PHE A 306 7.37 14.13 -22.79
N GLU A 307 8.03 14.63 -21.74
CA GLU A 307 9.42 15.08 -21.80
C GLU A 307 10.38 14.00 -22.33
N ARG A 308 10.20 12.74 -21.89
CA ARG A 308 10.99 11.59 -22.37
C ARG A 308 10.75 11.23 -23.84
N ILE A 309 9.53 11.42 -24.35
CA ILE A 309 9.18 11.15 -25.76
C ILE A 309 9.78 12.22 -26.67
N TYR A 310 9.81 13.48 -26.23
CA TYR A 310 10.44 14.56 -26.99
C TYR A 310 11.97 14.49 -26.96
N SER A 311 12.57 13.92 -25.90
CA SER A 311 14.02 13.73 -25.83
C SER A 311 14.54 12.52 -26.64
N ASN A 312 13.71 11.50 -26.91
CA ASN A 312 14.13 10.23 -27.52
C ASN A 312 13.48 9.95 -28.90
N LEU A 313 13.59 10.87 -29.84
CA LEU A 313 13.21 10.68 -31.26
C LEU A 313 14.12 9.71 -32.05
N SER A 314 14.79 8.74 -31.40
CA SER A 314 15.72 7.80 -32.03
C SER A 314 15.68 6.36 -31.47
N GLY A 315 14.73 6.00 -30.62
CA GLY A 315 14.64 4.63 -30.07
C GLY A 315 13.22 4.08 -30.13
N THR A 316 13.07 2.80 -30.44
CA THR A 316 11.80 2.06 -30.37
C THR A 316 11.27 2.08 -28.92
N VAL A 317 10.32 2.97 -28.66
CA VAL A 317 9.70 3.13 -27.34
C VAL A 317 8.72 1.99 -27.09
N SER A 318 9.00 1.13 -26.10
CA SER A 318 7.99 0.28 -25.50
C SER A 318 7.01 1.17 -24.73
N ILE A 319 5.77 1.24 -25.21
CA ILE A 319 4.71 2.00 -24.52
C ILE A 319 4.38 1.28 -23.21
N PRO A 320 4.42 1.95 -22.05
CA PRO A 320 4.12 1.33 -20.76
C PRO A 320 2.69 0.79 -20.71
N ARG A 321 2.53 -0.50 -20.38
CA ARG A 321 1.21 -1.08 -20.08
C ARG A 321 0.76 -0.53 -18.71
N ARG A 322 -0.26 0.34 -18.75
CA ARG A 322 -0.81 1.12 -17.63
C ARG A 322 -1.10 0.32 -16.36
N VAL A 323 -0.64 0.81 -15.22
CA VAL A 323 -1.21 0.53 -13.89
C VAL A 323 -2.30 1.58 -13.64
N SER A 324 -3.53 1.29 -14.10
CA SER A 324 -4.80 1.98 -13.83
C SER A 324 -5.68 1.95 -15.09
N SER A 325 -6.65 1.03 -15.12
CA SER A 325 -7.75 1.09 -16.08
C SER A 325 -8.83 2.05 -15.56
N ILE A 326 -8.54 3.35 -15.55
CA ILE A 326 -9.55 4.40 -15.30
C ILE A 326 -10.12 4.97 -16.62
N VAL A 327 -9.52 4.69 -17.79
CA VAL A 327 -10.13 5.03 -19.09
C VAL A 327 -9.94 3.89 -20.09
N SER A 328 -11.04 3.28 -20.53
CA SER A 328 -11.07 2.43 -21.73
C SER A 328 -10.69 3.26 -22.96
N ASN A 329 -9.63 2.85 -23.66
CA ASN A 329 -9.28 3.21 -25.04
C ASN A 329 -9.73 4.60 -25.52
N LEU A 330 -8.89 5.63 -25.31
CA LEU A 330 -9.18 7.01 -25.77
C LEU A 330 -9.21 7.16 -27.30
N HIS A 331 -8.73 6.16 -28.05
CA HIS A 331 -8.74 6.20 -29.51
C HIS A 331 -10.16 5.98 -30.09
N GLU A 332 -11.02 5.20 -29.42
CA GLU A 332 -12.41 4.99 -29.89
C GLU A 332 -13.36 6.12 -29.49
N LYS A 333 -13.10 6.83 -28.37
CA LYS A 333 -14.00 7.89 -27.87
C LYS A 333 -13.72 9.29 -28.44
N ARG A 334 -12.67 9.47 -29.26
CA ARG A 334 -12.39 10.76 -29.93
C ARG A 334 -13.50 11.21 -30.89
N LYS A 335 -14.30 10.29 -31.44
CA LYS A 335 -15.44 10.65 -32.30
C LYS A 335 -16.67 11.15 -31.52
N LEU A 336 -16.79 10.85 -30.23
CA LEU A 336 -17.96 11.22 -29.42
C LEU A 336 -17.76 12.55 -28.65
N LEU A 337 -16.51 12.90 -28.33
CA LEU A 337 -16.18 14.12 -27.58
C LEU A 337 -16.12 15.39 -28.44
N LEU A 338 -16.19 15.27 -29.77
CA LEU A 338 -16.25 16.41 -30.70
C LEU A 338 -17.66 17.01 -30.86
N LEU A 339 -18.69 16.46 -30.22
CA LEU A 339 -20.08 16.92 -30.37
C LEU A 339 -20.65 17.72 -29.18
N VAL A 340 -19.86 17.98 -28.13
CA VAL A 340 -20.32 18.83 -27.01
C VAL A 340 -19.24 19.86 -26.69
N GLN A 341 -19.28 20.96 -27.44
CA GLN A 341 -18.42 22.12 -27.24
C GLN A 341 -19.31 23.34 -27.03
N LEU A 342 -19.40 23.82 -25.79
CA LEU A 342 -19.97 25.13 -25.39
C LEU A 342 -19.25 25.62 -24.12
N PRO A 343 -19.22 26.95 -23.85
CA PRO A 343 -17.99 27.72 -24.01
C PRO A 343 -17.32 28.15 -22.69
N ASN A 344 -16.08 28.64 -22.86
CA ASN A 344 -15.20 29.29 -21.89
C ASN A 344 -15.90 30.13 -20.81
N MET A 345 -15.56 29.86 -19.54
CA MET A 345 -15.56 30.86 -18.49
C MET A 345 -14.20 30.87 -17.79
N THR A 346 -13.42 31.91 -18.10
CA THR A 346 -12.28 32.38 -17.32
C THR A 346 -12.78 32.99 -16.02
N THR A 347 -12.43 32.40 -14.88
CA THR A 347 -12.39 33.13 -13.60
C THR A 347 -11.15 32.72 -12.83
N GLU A 348 -10.36 33.73 -12.47
CA GLU A 348 -9.19 33.63 -11.59
C GLU A 348 -9.61 33.02 -10.25
N PHE A 349 -8.94 31.95 -9.83
CA PHE A 349 -9.07 31.41 -8.48
C PHE A 349 -7.81 31.74 -7.67
N ARG A 350 -7.97 32.59 -6.65
CA ARG A 350 -6.96 32.86 -5.62
C ARG A 350 -6.76 31.60 -4.74
N PRO A 351 -5.55 31.36 -4.21
CA PRO A 351 -5.27 30.20 -3.36
C PRO A 351 -5.88 30.41 -1.97
N GLY A 352 -7.11 29.93 -1.78
CA GLY A 352 -7.70 29.72 -0.47
C GLY A 352 -7.24 28.38 0.10
N LYS A 353 -6.88 28.38 1.38
CA LYS A 353 -6.52 27.22 2.20
C LYS A 353 -7.46 26.04 1.95
N TRP A 354 -6.89 24.88 1.60
CA TRP A 354 -7.58 23.61 1.69
C TRP A 354 -6.88 22.75 2.74
N ILE A 355 -7.65 22.46 3.79
CA ILE A 355 -7.33 21.49 4.83
C ILE A 355 -7.69 20.12 4.25
N VAL A 356 -6.68 19.25 4.23
CA VAL A 356 -6.61 17.78 3.98
C VAL A 356 -7.76 17.14 3.22
#